data_AF-A0A0K2RSX5-F1
#
_entry.id   AF-A0A0K2RSX5-F1
#
_cell.length_a   1.000
_cell.length_b   1.000
_cell.length_c   1.000
_cell.angle_alpha   90.00
_cell.angle_beta   90.00
_cell.angle_gamma   90.00
#
_symmetry.space_group_name_H-M   'P 1'
#
loop_
_entity.id
_entity.type
_entity.pdbx_description
1 polymer ?
#
loop_
_entity_poly.entity_id
_entity_poly.type
_entity_poly.pdbx_seq_one_letter_code
_entity_poly.pdbx_strand_id
1 'polypeptide(L)'
;MAKALPCQRGPRRAANVHVRVLGSPGWRYALLFRDWLRANPEAVAMYAALKQELAAQYAGDGRTLAYAEAKEPWFTEVAWPLMDAWASSSGWQPPSYSMAQG
;
A
#
# COMPACT_ATOMS: atom_id res chain seq x y z
N MET A 1 -13.25 -4.89 5.58
CA MET A 1 -12.45 -4.74 4.33
C MET A 1 -12.81 -5.91 3.42
N ALA A 2 -13.19 -5.67 2.16
CA ALA A 2 -13.35 -6.74 1.19
C ALA A 2 -12.08 -6.81 0.33
N LYS A 3 -11.34 -7.91 0.47
CA LYS A 3 -10.21 -8.26 -0.40
C LYS A 3 -10.73 -9.35 -1.34
N ALA A 4 -11.00 -9.01 -2.60
CA ALA A 4 -11.29 -10.02 -3.59
C ALA A 4 -10.00 -10.77 -3.92
N LEU A 5 -9.97 -12.09 -3.72
CA LEU A 5 -8.91 -12.96 -4.21
C LEU A 5 -8.97 -13.04 -5.74
N PRO A 6 -7.83 -13.25 -6.43
CA PRO A 6 -7.79 -13.18 -7.88
C PRO A 6 -8.68 -14.25 -8.53
N CYS A 7 -9.59 -13.80 -9.39
CA CYS A 7 -10.25 -14.65 -10.38
C CYS A 7 -9.21 -15.01 -11.45
N GLN A 8 -8.64 -16.22 -11.39
CA GLN A 8 -7.80 -16.75 -12.46
C GLN A 8 -8.68 -17.33 -13.57
N ARG A 9 -8.88 -16.56 -14.64
CA ARG A 9 -9.30 -17.06 -15.96
C ARG A 9 -8.59 -16.28 -17.08
N GLY A 10 -7.55 -16.87 -17.66
CA GLY A 10 -6.86 -16.40 -18.88
C GLY A 10 -5.57 -15.58 -18.67
N PRO A 11 -4.89 -15.16 -19.76
CA PRO A 11 -3.59 -14.44 -19.74
C PRO A 11 -3.68 -13.00 -19.20
N ARG A 12 -4.72 -12.69 -18.41
CA ARG A 12 -4.89 -11.39 -17.76
C ARG A 12 -3.98 -11.30 -16.55
N ARG A 13 -3.25 -10.19 -16.46
CA ARG A 13 -2.45 -9.82 -15.29
C ARG A 13 -3.34 -9.88 -14.04
N ALA A 14 -2.88 -10.59 -13.01
CA ALA A 14 -3.55 -10.60 -11.72
C ALA A 14 -3.68 -9.17 -11.18
N ALA A 15 -4.86 -8.80 -10.68
CA ALA A 15 -5.14 -7.50 -10.10
C ALA A 15 -5.66 -7.67 -8.68
N ASN A 16 -5.11 -6.89 -7.74
CA ASN A 16 -5.65 -6.74 -6.40
C ASN A 16 -6.55 -5.49 -6.38
N VAL A 17 -7.84 -5.67 -6.17
CA VAL A 17 -8.81 -4.57 -6.10
C VAL A 17 -9.20 -4.33 -4.64
N HIS A 18 -8.92 -3.12 -4.16
CA HIS A 18 -9.30 -2.68 -2.81
C HIS A 18 -10.40 -1.62 -2.90
N VAL A 19 -11.61 -1.96 -2.46
CA VAL A 19 -12.72 -1.00 -2.34
C VAL A 19 -12.70 -0.38 -0.94
N ARG A 20 -12.73 0.95 -0.88
CA ARG A 20 -12.64 1.71 0.38
C ARG A 20 -13.63 2.87 0.35
N VAL A 21 -14.20 3.18 1.51
CA VAL A 21 -15.11 4.33 1.68
C VAL A 21 -14.30 5.63 1.56
N LEU A 22 -14.84 6.61 0.83
CA LEU A 22 -14.26 7.95 0.72
C LEU A 22 -14.06 8.55 2.13
N GLY A 23 -12.88 9.11 2.39
CA GLY A 23 -12.54 9.68 3.70
C GLY A 23 -12.13 8.67 4.78
N SER A 24 -12.28 7.36 4.54
CA SER A 24 -11.88 6.35 5.55
C SER A 24 -10.37 6.33 5.80
N PRO A 25 -9.90 5.89 6.99
CA PRO A 25 -8.46 5.80 7.29
C PRO A 25 -7.68 4.98 6.27
N GLY A 26 -8.23 3.83 5.85
CA GLY A 26 -7.60 2.99 4.84
C GLY A 26 -7.57 3.62 3.45
N TRP A 27 -8.53 4.47 3.11
CA TRP A 27 -8.53 5.24 1.86
C TRP A 27 -7.43 6.31 1.90
N ARG A 28 -7.35 7.09 3.00
CA ARG A 28 -6.31 8.11 3.19
C ARG A 28 -4.92 7.48 3.15
N TYR A 29 -4.71 6.40 3.90
CA TYR A 29 -3.44 5.70 3.98
C TYR A 29 -2.95 5.23 2.60
N ALA A 30 -3.83 4.61 1.80
CA ALA A 30 -3.46 4.11 0.48
C ALA A 30 -3.01 5.24 -0.48
N LEU A 31 -3.69 6.40 -0.42
CA LEU A 31 -3.32 7.57 -1.22
C LEU A 31 -2.02 8.21 -0.72
N LEU A 32 -1.91 8.40 0.59
CA LEU A 32 -0.72 8.95 1.24
C LEU A 32 0.52 8.12 0.92
N PHE A 33 0.44 6.79 1.06
CA PHE A 33 1.55 5.89 0.75
C PHE A 33 2.01 6.00 -0.72
N ARG A 34 1.06 6.04 -1.66
CA ARG A 34 1.37 6.22 -3.08
C ARG A 34 2.11 7.54 -3.34
N ASP A 35 1.61 8.63 -2.78
CA ASP A 35 2.14 9.96 -3.06
C ASP A 35 3.47 10.20 -2.34
N TRP A 36 3.60 9.70 -1.11
CA TRP A 36 4.85 9.69 -0.36
C TRP A 36 5.96 8.96 -1.12
N LEU A 37 5.71 7.75 -1.64
CA LEU A 37 6.69 7.01 -2.44
C LEU A 37 7.08 7.76 -3.72
N ARG A 38 6.14 8.46 -4.37
CA ARG A 38 6.44 9.23 -5.59
C ARG A 38 7.31 10.45 -5.32
N ALA A 39 7.16 11.06 -4.15
CA ALA A 39 7.90 12.25 -3.76
C ALA A 39 9.27 11.95 -3.09
N ASN A 40 9.47 10.73 -2.58
CA ASN A 40 10.64 10.39 -1.77
C ASN A 40 11.38 9.15 -2.33
N PRO A 41 12.45 9.33 -3.13
CA PRO A 41 13.23 8.22 -3.67
C PRO A 41 13.82 7.28 -2.62
N GLU A 42 14.21 7.82 -1.45
CA GLU A 42 14.72 7.02 -0.33
C GLU A 42 13.65 6.05 0.21
N ALA A 43 12.40 6.50 0.30
CA ALA A 43 11.27 5.66 0.70
C ALA A 43 11.03 4.50 -0.29
N VAL A 44 11.22 4.76 -1.59
CA VAL A 44 11.16 3.71 -2.63
C VAL A 44 12.25 2.68 -2.41
N ALA A 45 13.48 3.11 -2.11
CA ALA A 45 14.60 2.22 -1.84
C ALA A 45 14.33 1.36 -0.59
N MET A 46 13.86 1.96 0.51
CA MET A 46 13.48 1.24 1.74
C MET A 46 12.42 0.17 1.47
N TYR A 47 11.36 0.54 0.75
CA TYR A 47 10.27 -0.40 0.45
C TYR A 47 10.71 -1.50 -0.54
N ALA A 48 11.61 -1.19 -1.47
CA ALA A 48 12.17 -2.17 -2.39
C ALA A 48 13.05 -3.20 -1.65
N ALA A 49 13.92 -2.74 -0.75
CA ALA A 49 14.77 -3.60 0.07
C ALA A 49 13.95 -4.58 0.90
N LEU A 50 12.94 -4.08 1.64
CA LEU A 50 12.02 -4.93 2.40
C LEU A 50 11.39 -6.02 1.53
N LYS A 51 10.86 -5.66 0.35
CA LYS A 51 10.22 -6.63 -0.54
C LYS A 51 11.21 -7.69 -1.03
N GLN A 52 12.45 -7.30 -1.33
CA GLN A 52 13.49 -8.23 -1.77
C GLN A 52 13.88 -9.18 -0.65
N GLU A 53 14.09 -8.67 0.57
CA GLU A 53 14.41 -9.47 1.76
C GLU A 53 13.32 -10.49 2.05
N LEU A 54 12.05 -10.05 2.10
CA LEU A 54 10.91 -10.95 2.34
C LEU A 54 10.70 -11.93 1.18
N ALA A 55 10.90 -11.50 -0.07
CA ALA A 55 10.79 -12.41 -1.21
C ALA A 55 11.85 -13.52 -1.15
N ALA A 56 13.08 -13.19 -0.75
CA ALA A 56 14.14 -14.17 -0.55
C ALA A 56 13.84 -15.11 0.62
N GLN A 57 13.34 -14.57 1.74
CA GLN A 57 13.00 -15.34 2.93
C GLN A 57 11.87 -16.36 2.68
N TYR A 58 10.88 -16.00 1.86
CA TYR A 58 9.70 -16.85 1.60
C TYR A 58 9.69 -17.51 0.21
N ALA A 59 10.81 -17.50 -0.51
CA ALA A 59 10.92 -17.97 -1.90
C ALA A 59 10.50 -19.44 -2.09
N GLY A 60 10.69 -20.30 -1.08
CA GLY A 60 10.41 -21.73 -1.14
C GLY A 60 9.04 -22.16 -0.62
N ASP A 61 8.27 -21.25 -0.01
CA ASP A 61 7.14 -21.63 0.84
C ASP A 61 5.82 -21.81 0.08
N GLY A 62 5.72 -21.33 -1.17
CA GLY A 62 4.47 -21.33 -1.95
C GLY A 62 3.30 -20.55 -1.30
N ARG A 63 3.51 -19.97 -0.11
CA ARG A 63 2.50 -19.32 0.74
C ARG A 63 2.62 -17.81 0.64
N THR A 64 1.83 -17.22 -0.26
CA THR A 64 1.67 -15.76 -0.38
C THR A 64 1.18 -15.09 0.91
N LEU A 65 0.55 -15.85 1.82
CA LEU A 65 0.05 -15.33 3.09
C LEU A 65 1.17 -14.98 4.07
N ALA A 66 2.19 -15.83 4.22
CA ALA A 66 3.30 -15.59 5.15
C ALA A 66 4.12 -14.35 4.76
N TYR A 67 4.39 -14.19 3.47
CA TYR A 67 4.97 -12.95 2.93
C TYR A 67 4.09 -11.72 3.20
N ALA A 68 2.77 -11.87 3.07
CA ALA A 68 1.84 -10.76 3.27
C ALA A 68 1.71 -10.36 4.74
N GLU A 69 1.85 -11.28 5.68
CA GLU A 69 1.85 -11.02 7.13
C GLU A 69 3.18 -10.41 7.58
N ALA A 70 4.31 -10.93 7.09
CA ALA A 70 5.64 -10.48 7.49
C ALA A 70 5.94 -9.01 7.13
N LYS A 71 5.26 -8.47 6.11
CA LYS A 71 5.39 -7.05 5.72
C LYS A 71 4.51 -6.10 6.53
N GLU A 72 3.48 -6.58 7.23
CA GLU A 72 2.52 -5.71 7.94
C GLU A 72 3.20 -4.82 9.00
N PRO A 73 4.12 -5.32 9.85
CA PRO A 73 4.79 -4.49 10.85
C PRO A 73 5.54 -3.30 10.25
N TRP A 74 6.18 -3.47 9.09
CA TRP A 74 6.90 -2.38 8.44
C TRP A 74 5.99 -1.21 8.05
N PHE A 75 4.74 -1.49 7.64
CA PHE A 75 3.79 -0.44 7.32
C PHE A 75 3.41 0.39 8.55
N THR A 76 3.26 -0.23 9.72
CA THR A 76 2.87 0.44 10.95
C THR A 76 4.03 1.10 11.68
N GLU A 77 5.20 0.45 11.71
CA GLU A 77 6.34 0.87 12.54
C GLU A 77 7.31 1.79 11.80
N VAL A 78 7.43 1.64 10.48
CA VAL A 78 8.38 2.39 9.66
C VAL A 78 7.66 3.36 8.72
N ALA A 79 6.77 2.85 7.87
CA ALA A 79 6.16 3.68 6.84
C ALA A 79 5.23 4.74 7.44
N TRP A 80 4.38 4.37 8.40
CA TRP A 80 3.40 5.28 8.97
C TRP A 80 4.02 6.54 9.61
N PRO A 81 5.01 6.46 10.52
CA PRO A 81 5.64 7.66 11.09
C PRO A 81 6.29 8.56 10.03
N LEU A 82 6.95 7.97 9.03
CA LEU A 82 7.61 8.73 7.96
C LEU A 82 6.61 9.42 7.03
N MET A 83 5.53 8.73 6.69
CA MET A 83 4.44 9.30 5.89
C MET A 83 3.72 10.42 6.62
N ASP A 84 3.47 10.28 7.92
CA ASP A 84 2.78 11.27 8.74
C ASP A 84 3.63 12.55 8.90
N ALA A 85 4.93 12.38 9.16
CA ALA A 85 5.89 13.47 9.18
C ALA A 85 5.98 14.19 7.82
N TRP A 86 6.07 13.42 6.73
CA TRP A 86 6.09 13.97 5.37
C TRP A 86 4.81 14.76 5.09
N ALA A 87 3.64 14.18 5.33
CA ALA A 87 2.36 14.83 5.08
C ALA A 87 2.20 16.14 5.86
N SER A 88 2.67 16.16 7.11
CA SER A 88 2.69 17.36 7.95
C SER A 88 3.61 18.43 7.38
N SER A 89 4.83 18.06 6.96
CA SER A 89 5.83 19.00 6.42
C SER A 89 5.47 19.53 5.02
N SER A 90 4.84 18.72 4.18
CA SER A 90 4.51 19.07 2.80
C SER A 90 3.11 19.67 2.66
N GLY A 91 2.33 19.72 3.74
CA GLY A 91 0.92 20.11 3.71
C GLY A 91 0.06 19.17 2.86
N TRP A 92 0.43 17.89 2.75
CA TRP A 92 -0.28 16.95 1.88
C TRP A 92 -1.73 16.77 2.34
N GLN A 93 -2.65 16.86 1.38
CA GLN A 93 -4.05 16.57 1.56
C GLN A 93 -4.52 15.58 0.48
N PRO A 94 -5.42 14.65 0.81
CA PRO A 94 -5.99 13.78 -0.21
C PRO A 94 -6.88 14.59 -1.16
N PRO A 95 -7.11 14.11 -2.39
CA PRO A 95 -7.99 14.79 -3.33
C PRO A 95 -9.41 14.96 -2.76
N SER A 96 -10.00 16.11 -3.03
CA SER A 96 -11.44 16.32 -2.83
C SER A 96 -12.20 15.71 -4.01
N TYR A 97 -13.25 14.95 -3.71
CA TYR A 97 -14.16 14.42 -4.71
C TYR A 97 -15.54 15.03 -4.45
N SER A 98 -16.07 15.80 -5.40
CA SER A 98 -17.46 16.24 -5.34
C SER A 98 -18.34 15.02 -5.57
N MET A 99 -19.22 14.70 -4.61
CA MET A 99 -20.30 13.75 -4.85
C MET A 99 -21.22 14.42 -5.87
N ALA A 100 -21.21 13.95 -7.13
CA ALA A 100 -22.21 14.39 -8.09
C ALA A 100 -23.58 14.02 -7.51
N GLN A 101 -24.44 15.01 -7.32
CA GLN A 101 -25.83 14.77 -6.93
C GLN A 101 -26.51 14.05 -8.10
N GLY A 102 -26.89 12.80 -7.85
CA GLY A 102 -27.73 12.01 -8.76
C GLY A 102 -29.20 12.34 -8.58
#